data_AF-A0AAD6PZC6-F1
#
_entry.id   AF-A0AAD6PZC6-F1
#
_cell.length_a   1.000
_cell.length_b   1.000
_cell.length_c   1.000
_cell.angle_alpha   90.00
_cell.angle_beta   90.00
_cell.angle_gamma   90.00
#
_symmetry.space_group_name_H-M   'P 1'
#
loop_
_entity.id
_entity.type
_entity.pdbx_description
1 polymer ?
#
loop_
_entity_poly.entity_id
_entity_poly.type
_entity_poly.pdbx_seq_one_letter_code
_entity_poly.pdbx_strand_id
1 'polypeptide(L)'
;MSSCSVKLTDLLNFVENPDGSLTRNSPFPEVPPTEQTTPDSEELSLSKDIPLNPKNKTSLRLYRPLKPPRKLPLVIYYHGGGFVLYSAATLAFHQTCSDMASHFPALVLSVDYRLAPEHRLPAAYEDAIEAVKWVQNQVLDINGPSCEPWLKEYLDSSRTESEKRLINDPVLPLAISDQMWALSLPEDTDRDHEYCNPIAGGSLEKNRIERLPRCFFRGYGGDPLVDKQKELVKMLESRGVDVVTKFDEDGFHAVEVFDPAKLKVLYDYVKEFVNTTAK
;
A
#
# COMPACT_ATOMS: atom_id res chain seq x y z
N MET A 1 20.03 -36.38 0.36
CA MET A 1 18.99 -35.33 0.39
C MET A 1 18.11 -35.55 -0.82
N SER A 2 16.91 -36.11 -0.63
CA SER A 2 15.98 -36.38 -1.73
C SER A 2 15.44 -35.05 -2.23
N SER A 3 15.65 -34.71 -3.51
CA SER A 3 15.06 -33.51 -4.10
C SER A 3 13.55 -33.71 -4.15
N CYS A 4 12.80 -32.99 -3.33
CA CYS A 4 11.35 -32.91 -3.46
C CYS A 4 11.06 -32.12 -4.74
N SER A 5 10.72 -32.81 -5.84
CA SER A 5 10.36 -32.16 -7.11
C SER A 5 8.89 -31.74 -7.06
N VAL A 6 8.54 -30.81 -6.16
CA VAL A 6 7.24 -30.13 -6.24
C VAL A 6 7.31 -29.21 -7.45
N LYS A 7 6.49 -29.45 -8.47
CA LYS A 7 6.38 -28.51 -9.58
C LYS A 7 5.55 -27.32 -9.13
N LEU A 8 6.03 -26.12 -9.46
CA LEU A 8 5.35 -24.87 -9.12
C LEU A 8 3.90 -24.83 -9.66
N THR A 9 3.69 -25.43 -10.84
CA THR A 9 2.38 -25.59 -11.48
C THR A 9 1.38 -26.38 -10.65
N ASP A 10 1.86 -27.40 -9.91
CA ASP A 10 1.00 -28.31 -9.14
C ASP A 10 0.55 -27.66 -7.82
N LEU A 11 1.32 -26.70 -7.30
CA LEU A 11 1.00 -25.97 -6.07
C LEU A 11 0.10 -24.75 -6.34
N LEU A 12 0.29 -24.09 -7.48
CA LEU A 12 -0.27 -22.76 -7.74
C LEU A 12 -1.32 -22.71 -8.88
N ASN A 13 -1.69 -23.88 -9.41
CA ASN A 13 -2.75 -24.08 -10.41
C ASN A 13 -2.64 -23.15 -11.65
N PHE A 14 -1.45 -23.07 -12.26
CA PHE A 14 -1.27 -22.39 -13.54
C PHE A 14 -0.61 -23.33 -14.56
N VAL A 15 -0.78 -22.99 -15.84
CA VAL A 15 -0.18 -23.70 -16.96
C VAL A 15 0.81 -22.78 -17.66
N GLU A 16 2.04 -23.26 -17.83
CA GLU A 16 3.04 -22.60 -18.66
C GLU A 16 2.68 -22.78 -20.14
N ASN A 17 2.57 -21.68 -20.88
CA ASN A 17 2.29 -21.68 -22.30
C ASN A 17 3.60 -21.81 -23.11
N PRO A 18 3.56 -22.30 -24.37
CA PRO A 18 4.77 -22.45 -25.20
C PRO A 18 5.55 -21.16 -25.46
N ASP A 19 4.90 -20.00 -25.36
CA ASP A 19 5.52 -18.68 -25.52
C ASP A 19 6.17 -18.15 -24.23
N GLY A 20 6.12 -18.93 -23.14
CA GLY A 20 6.65 -18.55 -21.83
C GLY A 20 5.70 -17.72 -20.96
N SER A 21 4.49 -17.41 -21.44
CA SER A 21 3.42 -16.80 -20.63
C SER A 21 2.73 -17.83 -19.72
N LEU A 22 1.92 -17.36 -18.76
CA LEU A 22 1.15 -18.23 -17.87
C LEU A 22 -0.36 -18.10 -18.10
N THR A 23 -1.03 -19.24 -18.28
CA THR A 23 -2.47 -19.36 -18.09
C THR A 23 -2.75 -19.61 -16.60
N ARG A 24 -3.30 -18.60 -15.91
CA ARG A 24 -3.51 -18.63 -14.45
C ARG A 24 -4.92 -19.14 -14.11
N ASN A 25 -5.04 -20.36 -13.58
CA ASN A 25 -6.34 -20.90 -13.13
C ASN A 25 -6.50 -20.62 -11.63
N SER A 26 -6.56 -19.34 -11.25
CA SER A 26 -6.63 -18.93 -9.83
C SER A 26 -7.74 -19.70 -9.10
N PRO A 27 -7.45 -20.33 -7.94
CA PRO A 27 -8.48 -21.00 -7.15
C PRO A 27 -9.44 -20.01 -6.49
N PHE A 28 -9.04 -18.73 -6.39
CA PHE A 28 -9.86 -17.67 -5.85
C PHE A 28 -10.58 -16.94 -6.98
N PRO A 29 -11.91 -16.73 -6.87
CA PRO A 29 -12.65 -15.93 -7.82
C PRO A 29 -12.25 -14.45 -7.72
N GLU A 30 -12.52 -13.71 -8.78
CA GLU A 30 -12.46 -12.24 -8.75
C GLU A 30 -13.83 -11.67 -8.35
N VAL A 31 -13.80 -10.56 -7.63
CA VAL A 31 -14.97 -9.83 -7.14
C VAL A 31 -15.06 -8.50 -7.89
N PRO A 32 -16.23 -8.15 -8.47
CA PRO A 32 -16.41 -6.82 -9.05
C PRO A 32 -16.38 -5.73 -7.96
N PRO A 33 -16.11 -4.47 -8.31
CA PRO A 33 -16.22 -3.39 -7.35
C PRO A 33 -17.69 -3.11 -6.99
N THR A 34 -17.94 -2.70 -5.75
CA THR A 34 -19.28 -2.35 -5.24
C THR A 34 -19.32 -0.86 -4.89
N GLU A 35 -19.84 -0.02 -5.80
CA GLU A 35 -19.87 1.44 -5.59
C GLU A 35 -21.03 1.95 -4.73
N GLN A 36 -22.07 1.13 -4.55
CA GLN A 36 -23.29 1.47 -3.81
C GLN A 36 -23.79 0.24 -3.06
N THR A 37 -24.30 0.43 -1.84
CA THR A 37 -24.93 -0.63 -1.05
C THR A 37 -26.44 -0.58 -1.12
N THR A 38 -27.07 -1.75 -1.02
CA THR A 38 -28.50 -1.89 -0.72
C THR A 38 -28.69 -2.06 0.81
N PRO A 39 -29.91 -1.86 1.35
CA PRO A 39 -30.19 -2.06 2.77
C PRO A 39 -29.85 -3.47 3.30
N ASP A 40 -29.91 -4.49 2.44
CA ASP A 40 -29.64 -5.89 2.79
C ASP A 40 -28.20 -6.32 2.45
N SER A 41 -27.33 -5.36 2.10
CA SER A 41 -25.95 -5.65 1.74
C SER A 41 -25.10 -5.99 2.97
N GLU A 42 -24.35 -7.09 2.88
CA GLU A 42 -23.36 -7.50 3.88
C GLU A 42 -21.98 -6.83 3.67
N GLU A 43 -21.89 -5.87 2.73
CA GLU A 43 -20.64 -5.17 2.41
C GLU A 43 -20.16 -4.35 3.60
N LEU A 44 -18.86 -4.42 3.88
CA LEU A 44 -18.22 -3.64 4.95
C LEU A 44 -17.67 -2.31 4.45
N SER A 45 -17.47 -2.20 3.14
CA SER A 45 -16.92 -1.03 2.47
C SER A 45 -17.50 -0.90 1.06
N LEU A 46 -17.39 0.28 0.46
CA LEU A 46 -17.61 0.47 -0.98
C LEU A 46 -16.27 0.42 -1.69
N SER A 47 -16.26 -0.08 -2.91
CA SER A 47 -15.08 -0.17 -3.76
C SER A 47 -15.34 0.32 -5.18
N LYS A 48 -14.29 0.82 -5.84
CA LYS A 48 -14.31 1.18 -7.26
C LYS A 48 -12.95 1.04 -7.90
N ASP A 49 -12.95 0.79 -9.21
CA ASP A 49 -11.74 0.66 -10.00
C ASP A 49 -11.40 1.97 -10.72
N ILE A 50 -10.12 2.34 -10.70
CA ILE A 50 -9.57 3.56 -11.28
C ILE A 50 -8.41 3.15 -12.18
N PRO A 51 -8.39 3.54 -13.47
CA PRO A 51 -7.22 3.31 -14.32
C PRO A 51 -5.99 4.02 -13.77
N LEU A 52 -4.88 3.29 -13.61
CA LEU A 52 -3.58 3.87 -13.24
C LEU A 52 -2.82 4.26 -14.51
N ASN A 53 -2.51 3.26 -15.34
CA ASN A 53 -1.77 3.43 -16.57
C ASN A 53 -2.37 2.60 -17.69
N PRO A 54 -3.10 3.21 -18.65
CA PRO A 54 -3.70 2.49 -19.77
C PRO A 54 -2.70 1.76 -20.66
N LYS A 55 -1.45 2.25 -20.77
CA LYS A 55 -0.40 1.63 -21.59
C LYS A 55 0.07 0.31 -20.96
N ASN A 56 0.22 0.31 -19.64
CA ASN A 56 0.62 -0.87 -18.87
C ASN A 56 -0.57 -1.74 -18.46
N LYS A 57 -1.81 -1.28 -18.71
CA LYS A 57 -3.07 -1.90 -18.30
C LYS A 57 -3.15 -2.13 -16.79
N THR A 58 -2.55 -1.24 -16.00
CA THR A 58 -2.61 -1.27 -14.54
C THR A 58 -3.78 -0.45 -14.02
N SER A 59 -4.30 -0.84 -12.87
CA SER A 59 -5.43 -0.18 -12.23
C SER A 59 -5.25 -0.10 -10.72
N LEU A 60 -6.13 0.67 -10.08
CA LEU A 60 -6.24 0.80 -8.63
C LEU A 60 -7.65 0.43 -8.23
N ARG A 61 -7.82 -0.34 -7.16
CA ARG A 61 -9.10 -0.49 -6.49
C ARG A 61 -9.10 0.32 -5.21
N LEU A 62 -9.93 1.36 -5.19
CA LEU A 62 -10.11 2.24 -4.04
C LEU A 62 -11.28 1.74 -3.19
N TYR A 63 -11.05 1.60 -1.89
CA TYR A 63 -12.04 1.22 -0.89
C TYR A 63 -12.30 2.38 0.08
N ARG A 64 -13.55 2.54 0.50
CA ARG A 64 -13.95 3.41 1.60
C ARG A 64 -14.92 2.72 2.55
N PRO A 65 -14.89 2.97 3.86
CA PRO A 65 -15.91 2.44 4.77
C PRO A 65 -17.30 2.98 4.41
N LEU A 66 -18.34 2.21 4.74
CA LEU A 66 -19.73 2.61 4.48
C LEU A 66 -20.12 3.90 5.22
N LYS A 67 -19.62 4.05 6.45
CA LYS A 67 -19.87 5.19 7.34
C LYS A 67 -18.55 5.88 7.66
N PRO A 68 -17.96 6.60 6.69
CA PRO A 68 -16.66 7.22 6.89
C PRO A 68 -16.75 8.32 7.96
N PRO A 69 -15.87 8.36 8.96
CA PRO A 69 -15.62 9.59 9.71
C PRO A 69 -15.09 10.68 8.76
N ARG A 70 -15.08 11.94 9.22
CA ARG A 70 -14.84 13.10 8.35
C ARG A 70 -13.49 13.07 7.61
N LYS A 71 -12.44 12.53 8.23
CA LYS A 71 -11.10 12.44 7.65
C LYS A 71 -10.48 11.08 7.96
N LEU A 72 -9.79 10.53 6.96
CA LEU A 72 -9.29 9.17 6.90
C LEU A 72 -7.82 9.15 6.47
N PRO A 73 -6.97 8.32 7.09
CA PRO A 73 -5.67 8.00 6.52
C PRO A 73 -5.85 7.22 5.20
N LEU A 74 -4.80 7.23 4.37
CA LEU A 74 -4.72 6.45 3.14
C LEU A 74 -3.72 5.31 3.30
N VAL A 75 -4.13 4.10 2.94
CA VAL A 75 -3.26 2.92 2.85
C VAL A 75 -3.11 2.56 1.38
N ILE A 76 -1.87 2.54 0.87
CA ILE A 76 -1.57 1.95 -0.44
C ILE A 76 -1.24 0.48 -0.21
N TYR A 77 -2.01 -0.41 -0.81
CA TYR A 77 -1.93 -1.85 -0.61
C TYR A 77 -1.42 -2.55 -1.88
N TYR A 78 -0.56 -3.54 -1.70
CA TYR A 78 -0.04 -4.39 -2.77
C TYR A 78 -0.32 -5.85 -2.41
N HIS A 79 -1.03 -6.56 -3.28
CA HIS A 79 -1.40 -7.94 -3.03
C HIS A 79 -0.20 -8.90 -3.12
N GLY A 80 -0.30 -10.03 -2.42
CA GLY A 80 0.67 -11.14 -2.51
C GLY A 80 0.49 -11.96 -3.80
N GLY A 81 1.15 -13.13 -3.87
CA GLY A 81 1.11 -14.00 -5.06
C GLY A 81 2.46 -14.18 -5.76
N GLY A 82 3.56 -13.86 -5.08
CA GLY A 82 4.92 -14.10 -5.58
C GLY A 82 5.27 -13.36 -6.87
N PHE A 83 4.62 -12.20 -7.12
CA PHE A 83 4.71 -11.43 -8.37
C PHE A 83 4.16 -12.13 -9.62
N VAL A 84 3.59 -13.32 -9.49
CA VAL A 84 3.16 -14.16 -10.61
C VAL A 84 1.65 -14.40 -10.65
N LEU A 85 0.93 -14.15 -9.54
CA LEU A 85 -0.48 -14.50 -9.40
C LEU A 85 -1.30 -13.37 -8.78
N TYR A 86 -2.62 -13.53 -8.95
CA TYR A 86 -3.68 -12.72 -8.37
C TYR A 86 -3.77 -11.30 -8.92
N SER A 87 -4.76 -10.58 -8.41
CA SER A 87 -5.12 -9.23 -8.79
C SER A 87 -5.67 -8.49 -7.58
N ALA A 88 -5.80 -7.17 -7.67
CA ALA A 88 -6.54 -6.38 -6.68
C ALA A 88 -8.02 -6.82 -6.55
N ALA A 89 -8.55 -7.53 -7.56
CA ALA A 89 -9.91 -8.04 -7.57
C ALA A 89 -10.07 -9.46 -6.99
N THR A 90 -8.98 -10.17 -6.74
CA THR A 90 -9.02 -11.53 -6.18
C THR A 90 -9.68 -11.52 -4.80
N LEU A 91 -10.67 -12.40 -4.58
CA LEU A 91 -11.56 -12.41 -3.40
C LEU A 91 -10.83 -12.24 -2.06
N ALA A 92 -9.76 -12.99 -1.82
CA ALA A 92 -8.98 -12.92 -0.59
C ALA A 92 -8.42 -11.51 -0.31
N PHE A 93 -7.87 -10.86 -1.33
CA PHE A 93 -7.32 -9.50 -1.22
C PHE A 93 -8.42 -8.44 -1.21
N HIS A 94 -9.50 -8.67 -1.96
CA HIS A 94 -10.68 -7.80 -1.90
C HIS A 94 -11.25 -7.74 -0.48
N GLN A 95 -11.47 -8.91 0.15
CA GLN A 95 -11.96 -9.01 1.52
C GLN A 95 -10.98 -8.35 2.49
N THR A 96 -9.68 -8.62 2.34
CA THR A 96 -8.64 -8.03 3.19
C THR A 96 -8.69 -6.49 3.16
N CYS A 97 -8.82 -5.89 1.97
CA CYS A 97 -8.90 -4.44 1.79
C CYS A 97 -10.23 -3.86 2.28
N SER A 98 -11.35 -4.55 2.05
CA SER A 98 -12.68 -4.15 2.51
C SER A 98 -12.76 -4.14 4.04
N ASP A 99 -12.28 -5.20 4.67
CA ASP A 99 -12.21 -5.34 6.12
C ASP A 99 -11.27 -4.30 6.71
N MET A 100 -10.10 -4.06 6.11
CA MET A 100 -9.17 -3.04 6.55
C MET A 100 -9.81 -1.66 6.52
N ALA A 101 -10.44 -1.26 5.40
CA ALA A 101 -11.12 0.04 5.27
C ALA A 101 -12.22 0.25 6.32
N SER A 102 -12.86 -0.83 6.79
CA SER A 102 -13.95 -0.78 7.77
C SER A 102 -13.48 -0.83 9.23
N HIS A 103 -12.64 -1.82 9.59
CA HIS A 103 -12.17 -2.04 10.97
C HIS A 103 -11.15 -1.00 11.43
N PHE A 104 -10.33 -0.55 10.48
CA PHE A 104 -9.41 0.55 10.60
C PHE A 104 -9.89 1.63 9.62
N PRO A 105 -10.82 2.52 10.01
CA PRO A 105 -11.39 3.50 9.10
C PRO A 105 -10.29 4.23 8.32
N ALA A 106 -10.17 3.88 7.04
CA ALA A 106 -9.15 4.35 6.14
C ALA A 106 -9.67 4.28 4.70
N LEU A 107 -9.09 5.11 3.84
CA LEU A 107 -9.13 4.83 2.42
C LEU A 107 -8.06 3.79 2.11
N VAL A 108 -8.41 2.74 1.36
CA VAL A 108 -7.45 1.70 0.95
C VAL A 108 -7.36 1.69 -0.56
N LEU A 109 -6.17 1.91 -1.09
CA LEU A 109 -5.88 1.92 -2.52
C LEU A 109 -5.07 0.67 -2.87
N SER A 110 -5.75 -0.38 -3.32
CA SER A 110 -5.12 -1.63 -3.75
C SER A 110 -4.60 -1.51 -5.18
N VAL A 111 -3.30 -1.71 -5.38
CA VAL A 111 -2.66 -1.59 -6.70
C VAL A 111 -2.72 -2.92 -7.44
N ASP A 112 -3.24 -2.88 -8.67
CA ASP A 112 -3.26 -4.01 -9.60
C ASP A 112 -2.05 -3.89 -10.55
N TYR A 113 -0.94 -4.49 -10.13
CA TYR A 113 0.38 -4.34 -10.76
C TYR A 113 0.67 -5.44 -11.80
N ARG A 114 1.61 -5.19 -12.70
CA ARG A 114 2.00 -6.17 -13.73
C ARG A 114 2.66 -7.41 -13.14
N LEU A 115 2.30 -8.58 -13.68
CA LEU A 115 2.80 -9.87 -13.21
C LEU A 115 3.92 -10.44 -14.09
N ALA A 116 4.81 -11.19 -13.46
CA ALA A 116 5.75 -12.07 -14.11
C ALA A 116 5.06 -13.39 -14.55
N PRO A 117 5.60 -14.09 -15.56
CA PRO A 117 6.82 -13.83 -16.31
C PRO A 117 6.68 -12.80 -17.45
N GLU A 118 5.46 -12.39 -17.82
CA GLU A 118 5.20 -11.46 -18.93
C GLU A 118 5.85 -10.09 -18.68
N HIS A 119 5.88 -9.67 -17.41
CA HIS A 119 6.52 -8.45 -16.95
C HIS A 119 7.38 -8.75 -15.72
N ARG A 120 8.58 -9.29 -15.97
CA ARG A 120 9.57 -9.53 -14.90
C ARG A 120 9.93 -8.23 -14.18
N LEU A 121 10.39 -8.36 -12.94
CA LEU A 121 10.93 -7.24 -12.18
C LEU A 121 11.99 -6.49 -13.01
N PRO A 122 12.00 -5.14 -12.99
CA PRO A 122 11.38 -4.27 -11.98
C PRO A 122 9.94 -3.79 -12.27
N ALA A 123 9.22 -4.36 -13.23
CA ALA A 123 7.91 -3.85 -13.66
C ALA A 123 6.92 -3.55 -12.51
N ALA A 124 6.74 -4.49 -11.57
CA ALA A 124 5.86 -4.29 -10.42
C ALA A 124 6.31 -3.14 -9.50
N TYR A 125 7.61 -2.85 -9.41
CA TYR A 125 8.14 -1.73 -8.63
C TYR A 125 7.90 -0.39 -9.32
N GLU A 126 8.01 -0.36 -10.65
CA GLU A 126 7.65 0.82 -11.44
C GLU A 126 6.17 1.16 -11.26
N ASP A 127 5.29 0.16 -11.29
CA ASP A 127 3.85 0.33 -11.09
C ASP A 127 3.54 0.79 -9.64
N ALA A 128 4.30 0.29 -8.66
CA ALA A 128 4.17 0.72 -7.28
C ALA A 128 4.55 2.20 -7.10
N ILE A 129 5.64 2.64 -7.72
CA ILE A 129 6.07 4.05 -7.73
C ILE A 129 5.04 4.90 -8.48
N GLU A 130 4.48 4.41 -9.60
CA GLU A 130 3.41 5.10 -10.34
C GLU A 130 2.16 5.32 -9.48
N ALA A 131 1.75 4.34 -8.67
CA ALA A 131 0.63 4.48 -7.74
C ALA A 131 0.90 5.54 -6.67
N VAL A 132 2.12 5.62 -6.13
CA VAL A 132 2.50 6.65 -5.15
C VAL A 132 2.44 8.04 -5.77
N LYS A 133 2.98 8.23 -6.99
CA LYS A 133 2.90 9.50 -7.72
C LYS A 133 1.45 9.87 -8.04
N TRP A 134 0.63 8.88 -8.39
CA TRP A 134 -0.79 9.10 -8.63
C TRP A 134 -1.43 9.70 -7.38
N VAL A 135 -1.24 9.09 -6.21
CA VAL A 135 -1.72 9.63 -4.91
C VAL A 135 -1.18 11.04 -4.67
N GLN A 136 0.11 11.26 -4.89
CA GLN A 136 0.73 12.57 -4.73
C GLN A 136 0.02 13.64 -5.58
N ASN A 137 -0.26 13.34 -6.85
CA ASN A 137 -0.98 14.23 -7.75
C ASN A 137 -2.42 14.49 -7.28
N GLN A 138 -3.11 13.48 -6.73
CA GLN A 138 -4.43 13.68 -6.11
C GLN A 138 -4.36 14.66 -4.92
N VAL A 139 -3.32 14.55 -4.08
CA VAL A 139 -3.12 15.44 -2.93
C VAL A 139 -2.77 16.86 -3.37
N LEU A 140 -1.94 17.02 -4.40
CA LEU A 140 -1.61 18.33 -4.96
C LEU A 140 -2.85 19.01 -5.55
N ASP A 141 -3.75 18.24 -6.16
CA ASP A 141 -5.02 18.73 -6.71
C ASP A 141 -6.22 18.56 -5.75
N ILE A 142 -6.01 18.41 -4.43
CA ILE A 142 -7.08 17.99 -3.50
C ILE A 142 -8.35 18.86 -3.57
N ASN A 143 -8.21 20.14 -3.90
CA ASN A 143 -9.34 21.07 -4.07
C ASN A 143 -9.78 21.26 -5.54
N GLY A 144 -8.98 20.80 -6.49
CA GLY A 144 -9.23 20.93 -7.91
C GLY A 144 -10.21 19.92 -8.48
N PRO A 145 -10.45 19.99 -9.80
CA PRO A 145 -11.45 19.19 -10.50
C PRO A 145 -10.94 17.80 -10.90
N SER A 146 -9.63 17.55 -10.86
CA SER A 146 -9.02 16.28 -11.27
C SER A 146 -8.79 15.34 -10.10
N CYS A 147 -8.89 15.82 -8.86
CA CYS A 147 -8.87 14.97 -7.69
C CYS A 147 -10.09 14.03 -7.63
N GLU A 148 -9.81 12.77 -7.35
CA GLU A 148 -10.77 11.71 -7.13
C GLU A 148 -11.73 12.11 -5.98
N PRO A 149 -13.05 12.03 -6.20
CA PRO A 149 -14.05 12.47 -5.23
C PRO A 149 -13.92 11.92 -3.80
N TRP A 150 -13.63 10.62 -3.61
CA TRP A 150 -13.51 10.04 -2.27
C TRP A 150 -12.24 10.51 -1.55
N LEU A 151 -11.12 10.69 -2.27
CA LEU A 151 -9.93 11.34 -1.71
C LEU A 151 -10.22 12.80 -1.35
N LYS A 152 -10.83 13.57 -2.23
CA LYS A 152 -11.21 14.96 -1.97
C LYS A 152 -12.05 15.13 -0.71
N GLU A 153 -13.03 14.26 -0.54
CA GLU A 153 -13.95 14.31 0.59
C GLU A 153 -13.29 13.80 1.87
N TYR A 154 -12.74 12.58 1.83
CA TYR A 154 -12.39 11.83 3.04
C TYR A 154 -10.90 11.78 3.36
N LEU A 155 -9.98 12.05 2.42
CA LEU A 155 -8.55 12.00 2.73
C LEU A 155 -8.20 13.05 3.78
N ASP A 156 -7.49 12.61 4.82
CA ASP A 156 -6.82 13.51 5.75
C ASP A 156 -5.58 14.12 5.11
N SER A 157 -5.76 15.30 4.53
CA SER A 157 -4.70 16.15 4.01
C SER A 157 -4.36 17.30 4.98
N SER A 158 -4.72 17.16 6.26
CA SER A 158 -4.56 18.24 7.22
C SER A 158 -3.10 18.67 7.36
N ARG A 159 -2.89 19.99 7.28
CA ARG A 159 -1.59 20.63 7.43
C ARG A 159 -1.20 20.70 8.91
N THR A 160 0.08 20.89 9.17
CA THR A 160 0.59 21.15 10.52
C THR A 160 0.00 22.43 11.11
N GLU A 161 0.02 22.57 12.44
CA GLU A 161 -0.52 23.76 13.12
C GLU A 161 0.21 25.06 12.75
N SER A 162 1.52 24.98 12.46
CA SER A 162 2.29 26.13 11.97
C SER A 162 1.83 26.58 10.59
N GLU A 163 1.61 25.65 9.65
CA GLU A 163 1.13 25.97 8.31
C GLU A 163 -0.27 26.59 8.34
N LYS A 164 -1.16 26.09 9.22
CA LYS A 164 -2.48 26.68 9.42
C LYS A 164 -2.38 28.09 9.99
N ARG A 165 -1.57 28.29 11.03
CA ARG A 165 -1.39 29.59 11.69
C ARG A 165 -0.76 30.64 10.78
N LEU A 166 0.11 30.22 9.85
CA LEU A 166 0.88 31.09 8.96
C LEU A 166 0.42 31.01 7.50
N ILE A 167 -0.84 30.64 7.26
CA ILE A 167 -1.36 30.42 5.90
C ILE A 167 -1.19 31.63 4.96
N ASN A 168 -1.31 32.85 5.51
CA ASN A 168 -1.15 34.13 4.81
C ASN A 168 0.16 34.83 5.19
N ASP A 169 1.22 34.08 5.50
CA ASP A 169 2.51 34.67 5.80
C ASP A 169 2.92 35.67 4.69
N PRO A 170 3.33 36.90 5.02
CA PRO A 170 3.55 37.95 4.04
C PRO A 170 4.78 37.70 3.14
N VAL A 171 5.63 36.72 3.47
CA VAL A 171 6.85 36.36 2.74
C VAL A 171 6.67 35.04 2.00
N LEU A 172 6.08 34.04 2.66
CA LEU A 172 5.84 32.72 2.08
C LEU A 172 4.41 32.24 2.38
N PRO A 173 3.39 32.80 1.71
CA PRO A 173 2.03 32.28 1.83
C PRO A 173 2.00 30.80 1.47
N LEU A 174 1.18 30.01 2.15
CA LEU A 174 1.18 28.55 1.99
C LEU A 174 0.90 28.13 0.54
N ALA A 175 0.04 28.86 -0.18
CA ALA A 175 -0.23 28.62 -1.59
C ALA A 175 1.01 28.81 -2.49
N ILE A 176 1.88 29.78 -2.15
CA ILE A 176 3.12 30.04 -2.87
C ILE A 176 4.16 28.97 -2.51
N SER A 177 4.26 28.59 -1.24
CA SER A 177 5.10 27.45 -0.81
C SER A 177 4.72 26.17 -1.56
N ASP A 178 3.43 25.85 -1.65
CA ASP A 178 2.94 24.67 -2.36
C ASP A 178 3.34 24.68 -3.84
N GLN A 179 3.23 25.83 -4.52
CA GLN A 179 3.67 26.01 -5.91
C GLN A 179 5.18 25.93 -6.08
N MET A 180 5.95 26.55 -5.18
CA MET A 180 7.42 26.50 -5.20
C MET A 180 7.92 25.07 -5.02
N TRP A 181 7.31 24.28 -4.14
CA TRP A 181 7.67 22.87 -3.98
C TRP A 181 7.31 22.03 -5.21
N ALA A 182 6.13 22.24 -5.80
CA ALA A 182 5.74 21.57 -7.04
C ALA A 182 6.70 21.85 -8.21
N LEU A 183 7.36 23.02 -8.22
CA LEU A 183 8.35 23.41 -9.24
C LEU A 183 9.79 22.98 -8.90
N SER A 184 10.12 22.79 -7.62
CA SER A 184 11.50 22.58 -7.15
C SER A 184 11.86 21.12 -6.91
N LEU A 185 10.85 20.27 -6.74
CA LEU A 185 11.04 18.84 -6.58
C LEU A 185 11.23 18.19 -7.96
N PRO A 186 12.14 17.20 -8.11
CA PRO A 186 12.12 16.31 -9.26
C PRO A 186 10.69 15.81 -9.49
N GLU A 187 10.27 15.66 -10.75
CA GLU A 187 9.11 14.82 -11.06
C GLU A 187 9.25 13.56 -10.20
N ASP A 188 8.24 13.25 -9.37
CA ASP A 188 8.16 12.04 -8.52
C ASP A 188 8.72 12.08 -7.08
N THR A 189 8.86 13.24 -6.43
CA THR A 189 9.32 13.31 -5.02
C THR A 189 8.44 14.23 -4.16
N ASP A 190 8.37 13.98 -2.84
CA ASP A 190 7.53 14.73 -1.89
C ASP A 190 8.33 15.69 -0.98
N ARG A 191 7.65 16.24 0.05
CA ARG A 191 8.18 17.30 0.93
C ARG A 191 9.31 16.86 1.85
N ASP A 192 9.63 15.56 1.90
CA ASP A 192 10.77 15.04 2.67
C ASP A 192 12.07 14.96 1.85
N HIS A 193 12.07 15.47 0.62
CA HIS A 193 13.26 15.55 -0.23
C HIS A 193 14.36 16.44 0.38
N GLU A 194 15.63 16.09 0.16
CA GLU A 194 16.79 16.75 0.79
C GLU A 194 17.02 18.21 0.39
N TYR A 195 16.38 18.66 -0.69
CA TYR A 195 16.33 20.08 -1.08
C TYR A 195 15.23 20.87 -0.36
N CYS A 196 14.30 20.19 0.33
CA CYS A 196 13.15 20.74 1.02
C CYS A 196 13.32 20.79 2.55
N ASN A 197 13.93 19.77 3.14
CA ASN A 197 14.19 19.69 4.57
C ASN A 197 15.72 19.63 4.84
N PRO A 198 16.37 20.72 5.28
CA PRO A 198 17.83 20.74 5.49
C PRO A 198 18.30 19.94 6.72
N ILE A 199 17.39 19.39 7.54
CA ILE A 199 17.72 18.41 8.59
C ILE A 199 17.63 16.96 8.03
N ALA A 200 16.99 16.77 6.86
CA ALA A 200 17.00 15.52 6.13
C ALA A 200 18.29 15.33 5.29
N GLY A 201 19.13 16.35 5.13
CA GLY A 201 20.31 16.34 4.25
C GLY A 201 21.66 16.27 4.96
N GLY A 202 22.15 15.06 5.25
CA GLY A 202 23.51 14.81 5.74
C GLY A 202 24.28 13.80 4.88
N SER A 203 25.10 14.31 3.95
CA SER A 203 26.03 13.59 3.06
C SER A 203 25.43 12.62 2.05
N LEU A 204 25.58 13.00 0.78
CA LEU A 204 25.26 12.21 -0.41
C LEU A 204 25.83 10.79 -0.30
N GLU A 205 24.94 9.82 -0.55
CA GLU A 205 25.19 8.39 -0.79
C GLU A 205 25.48 7.45 0.39
N LYS A 206 25.09 7.77 1.65
CA LYS A 206 25.35 6.80 2.73
C LYS A 206 24.27 6.31 3.68
N ASN A 207 23.00 6.71 3.65
CA ASN A 207 21.92 5.89 4.26
C ASN A 207 20.50 6.37 3.88
N ARG A 208 20.01 6.08 2.66
CA ARG A 208 18.57 6.29 2.34
C ARG A 208 17.62 5.48 3.25
N ILE A 209 18.13 4.40 3.85
CA ILE A 209 17.37 3.48 4.70
C ILE A 209 16.98 4.13 6.02
N GLU A 210 17.83 4.98 6.62
CA GLU A 210 17.54 5.62 7.92
C GLU A 210 16.37 6.62 7.84
N ARG A 211 16.04 7.07 6.62
CA ARG A 211 14.90 7.96 6.34
C ARG A 211 13.59 7.23 6.12
N LEU A 212 13.58 5.90 6.16
CA LEU A 212 12.34 5.15 6.03
C LEU A 212 11.38 5.55 7.16
N PRO A 213 10.08 5.67 6.87
CA PRO A 213 9.10 5.88 7.91
C PRO A 213 9.11 4.69 8.87
N ARG A 214 8.48 4.87 10.03
CA ARG A 214 8.24 3.79 10.98
C ARG A 214 7.68 2.58 10.24
N CYS A 215 8.25 1.41 10.47
CA CYS A 215 7.91 0.17 9.75
C CYS A 215 7.27 -0.85 10.70
N PHE A 216 6.20 -1.50 10.26
CA PHE A 216 5.57 -2.60 10.98
C PHE A 216 5.86 -3.93 10.28
N PHE A 217 6.32 -4.94 11.03
CA PHE A 217 6.55 -6.29 10.53
C PHE A 217 5.72 -7.31 11.29
N ARG A 218 5.03 -8.17 10.53
CA ARG A 218 4.30 -9.34 11.02
C ARG A 218 4.92 -10.60 10.41
N GLY A 219 5.05 -11.67 11.19
CA GLY A 219 5.49 -12.97 10.68
C GLY A 219 5.16 -14.11 11.63
N TYR A 220 5.37 -15.34 11.14
CA TYR A 220 5.03 -16.58 11.85
C TYR A 220 6.17 -17.59 11.80
N GLY A 221 6.35 -18.37 12.87
CA GLY A 221 7.41 -19.38 12.96
C GLY A 221 7.32 -20.48 11.88
N GLY A 222 6.10 -20.83 11.44
CA GLY A 222 5.90 -21.79 10.35
C GLY A 222 6.03 -21.21 8.94
N ASP A 223 6.41 -19.94 8.76
CA ASP A 223 6.76 -19.39 7.44
C ASP A 223 8.23 -19.70 7.12
N PRO A 224 8.54 -20.42 6.01
CA PRO A 224 9.92 -20.68 5.60
C PRO A 224 10.78 -19.42 5.39
N LEU A 225 10.17 -18.26 5.20
CA LEU A 225 10.83 -16.98 5.00
C LEU A 225 11.01 -16.18 6.30
N VAL A 226 10.57 -16.69 7.46
CA VAL A 226 10.60 -15.96 8.73
C VAL A 226 12.00 -15.50 9.12
N ASP A 227 13.04 -16.28 8.82
CA ASP A 227 14.42 -15.89 9.08
C ASP A 227 14.85 -14.72 8.20
N LYS A 228 14.44 -14.68 6.93
CA LYS A 228 14.71 -13.55 6.02
C LYS A 228 13.94 -12.29 6.43
N GLN A 229 12.72 -12.45 6.92
CA GLN A 229 11.95 -11.35 7.50
C GLN A 229 12.67 -10.78 8.73
N LYS A 230 13.15 -11.63 9.65
CA LYS A 230 13.92 -11.22 10.84
C LYS A 230 15.28 -10.62 10.50
N GLU A 231 15.97 -11.11 9.47
CA GLU A 231 17.21 -10.50 8.96
C GLU A 231 16.99 -9.07 8.45
N LEU A 232 15.90 -8.85 7.69
CA LEU A 232 15.53 -7.52 7.20
C LEU A 232 15.22 -6.56 8.35
N VAL A 233 14.44 -7.00 9.35
CA VAL A 233 14.16 -6.24 10.58
C VAL A 233 15.46 -5.80 11.24
N LYS A 234 16.39 -6.74 11.51
CA LYS A 234 17.68 -6.43 12.13
C LYS A 234 18.48 -5.42 11.31
N MET A 235 18.43 -5.51 9.98
CA MET A 235 19.09 -4.57 9.10
C MET A 235 18.49 -3.16 9.26
N LEU A 236 17.16 -3.03 9.24
CA LEU A 236 16.47 -1.74 9.42
C LEU A 236 16.75 -1.12 10.79
N GLU A 237 16.64 -1.90 11.86
CA GLU A 237 16.96 -1.46 13.23
C GLU A 237 18.42 -1.00 13.34
N SER A 238 19.36 -1.75 12.74
CA SER A 238 20.79 -1.36 12.74
C SER A 238 21.09 -0.06 11.99
N ARG A 239 20.15 0.39 11.13
CA ARG A 239 20.20 1.65 10.38
C ARG A 239 19.36 2.75 11.03
N GLY A 240 18.83 2.53 12.24
CA GLY A 240 18.10 3.54 13.00
C GLY A 240 16.63 3.73 12.61
N VAL A 241 16.06 2.82 11.82
CA VAL A 241 14.62 2.86 11.48
C VAL A 241 13.80 2.47 12.71
N ASP A 242 12.73 3.20 12.99
CA ASP A 242 11.74 2.81 14.01
C ASP A 242 10.95 1.60 13.50
N VAL A 243 11.24 0.42 14.04
CA VAL A 243 10.62 -0.85 13.64
C VAL A 243 9.76 -1.40 14.76
N VAL A 244 8.50 -1.70 14.45
CA VAL A 244 7.59 -2.45 15.32
C VAL A 244 7.42 -3.85 14.76
N THR A 245 7.61 -4.86 15.60
CA THR A 245 7.49 -6.26 15.18
C THR A 245 6.45 -7.03 15.99
N LYS A 246 5.77 -7.96 15.32
CA LYS A 246 4.89 -8.96 15.92
C LYS A 246 5.18 -10.31 15.26
N PHE A 247 6.06 -11.12 15.86
CA PHE A 247 6.30 -12.49 15.39
C PHE A 247 5.66 -13.48 16.36
N ASP A 248 4.79 -14.34 15.84
CA ASP A 248 4.23 -15.47 16.61
C ASP A 248 4.94 -16.76 16.20
N GLU A 249 5.18 -17.68 17.13
CA GLU A 249 5.71 -19.00 16.79
C GLU A 249 4.66 -19.84 16.04
N ASP A 250 3.39 -19.74 16.45
CA ASP A 250 2.27 -20.49 15.86
C ASP A 250 1.66 -19.76 14.65
N GLY A 251 1.74 -20.40 13.49
CA GLY A 251 1.12 -19.97 12.24
C GLY A 251 1.91 -20.48 11.02
N PHE A 252 1.50 -20.07 9.83
CA PHE A 252 2.16 -20.41 8.57
C PHE A 252 2.06 -19.24 7.59
N HIS A 253 2.71 -19.36 6.43
CA HIS A 253 2.69 -18.32 5.41
C HIS A 253 1.25 -17.98 4.97
N ALA A 254 0.93 -16.68 4.95
CA ALA A 254 -0.40 -16.16 4.60
C ALA A 254 -1.56 -16.69 5.47
N VAL A 255 -1.30 -17.11 6.71
CA VAL A 255 -2.34 -17.62 7.63
C VAL A 255 -3.52 -16.67 7.78
N GLU A 256 -3.31 -15.34 7.75
CA GLU A 256 -4.40 -14.36 7.86
C GLU A 256 -5.39 -14.38 6.69
N VAL A 257 -5.01 -14.94 5.54
CA VAL A 257 -5.94 -15.13 4.41
C VAL A 257 -6.93 -16.26 4.70
N PHE A 258 -6.54 -17.22 5.54
CA PHE A 258 -7.31 -18.46 5.78
C PHE A 258 -7.95 -18.53 7.16
N ASP A 259 -7.42 -17.75 8.13
CA ASP A 259 -7.87 -17.74 9.52
C ASP A 259 -8.40 -16.34 9.89
N PRO A 260 -9.74 -16.15 9.95
CA PRO A 260 -10.36 -14.88 10.32
C PRO A 260 -9.97 -14.37 11.71
N ALA A 261 -9.63 -15.27 12.66
CA ALA A 261 -9.22 -14.85 14.00
C ALA A 261 -7.82 -14.24 13.97
N LYS A 262 -6.89 -14.83 13.19
CA LYS A 262 -5.56 -14.25 12.97
C LYS A 262 -5.64 -12.94 12.18
N LEU A 263 -6.52 -12.87 11.19
CA LEU A 263 -6.77 -11.63 10.42
C LEU A 263 -7.27 -10.49 11.31
N LYS A 264 -8.24 -10.76 12.18
CA LYS A 264 -8.74 -9.77 13.13
C LYS A 264 -7.63 -9.23 14.03
N VAL A 265 -6.76 -10.11 14.53
CA VAL A 265 -5.61 -9.70 15.35
C VAL A 265 -4.64 -8.82 14.56
N LEU A 266 -4.38 -9.13 13.29
CA LEU A 266 -3.58 -8.27 12.41
C LEU A 266 -4.19 -6.87 12.30
N TYR A 267 -5.50 -6.75 12.10
CA TYR A 267 -6.18 -5.44 12.04
C TYR A 267 -6.06 -4.64 13.33
N ASP A 268 -6.19 -5.30 14.48
CA ASP A 268 -6.02 -4.65 15.78
C ASP A 268 -4.59 -4.08 15.92
N TYR A 269 -3.56 -4.82 15.48
CA TYR A 269 -2.17 -4.33 15.47
C TYR A 269 -1.91 -3.20 14.48
N VAL A 270 -2.43 -3.30 13.25
CA VAL A 270 -2.29 -2.24 12.24
C VAL A 270 -2.96 -0.96 12.73
N LYS A 271 -4.15 -1.08 13.33
CA LYS A 271 -4.86 0.05 13.93
C LYS A 271 -4.07 0.70 15.06
N GLU A 272 -3.47 -0.09 15.94
CA GLU A 272 -2.59 0.42 17.00
C GLU A 272 -1.38 1.14 16.39
N PHE A 273 -0.74 0.54 15.39
CA PHE A 273 0.44 1.07 14.72
C PHE A 273 0.17 2.44 14.07
N VAL A 274 -0.91 2.58 13.32
CA VAL A 274 -1.21 3.84 12.62
C VAL A 274 -1.67 4.94 13.59
N ASN A 275 -2.38 4.60 14.66
CA ASN A 275 -2.86 5.59 15.64
C ASN A 275 -1.79 6.02 16.66
N THR A 276 -0.66 5.31 16.73
CA THR A 276 0.45 5.69 17.61
C THR A 276 1.46 6.53 16.84
N THR A 277 1.68 7.76 17.27
CA THR A 277 2.77 8.60 16.74
C THR A 277 4.12 8.03 17.21
N ALA A 278 5.14 8.09 16.35
CA ALA A 278 6.52 7.77 16.73
C ALA A 278 6.94 8.62 17.96
N LYS A 279 7.71 8.01 18.87
CA LYS A 279 8.26 8.70 20.04
C LYS A 279 9.39 9.65 19.68
#